data_AF-A0A957YXH4-F1
#
_entry.id   AF-A0A957YXH4-F1
#
_cell.length_a   1.000
_cell.length_b   1.000
_cell.length_c   1.000
_cell.angle_alpha   90.00
_cell.angle_beta   90.00
_cell.angle_gamma   90.00
#
_symmetry.space_group_name_H-M   'P 1'
#
loop_
_entity.id
_entity.type
_entity.pdbx_description
1 polymer ?
#
loop_
_entity_poly.entity_id
_entity_poly.type
_entity_poly.pdbx_seq_one_letter_code
_entity_poly.pdbx_strand_id
1 'polypeptide(L)'
;MIAITYTISLEEPLLATMLGGDPNSGISYPYVPGSMIRGMLIARHEPQEALAINQRELFFNGQVRFLHAYPADLTRSEWQRALPAPASWRKKKNRTNQQGAIEDWALLEDIDEESCFKDDATPIAGSFVWLDEESVAISSPEQRITVHTQRSRGPGRAIGNDGAVYRYEALAAGQHFAGVILCENNTLAKQIKELLTEEVAYLGGVQTAGYGRVRISNVSPDEIDHLSSSEPWFEYKGEVEEIASGEDLIITLLSDTILRDDFGAIHTDLLAALSLPLELRSAFKQVAVIGGFNRT
;
A
#
# COMPACT_ATOMS: atom_id res chain seq x y z
N MET A 1 9.00 8.49 15.94
CA MET A 1 7.55 8.30 15.70
C MET A 1 7.12 6.99 16.35
N ILE A 2 5.91 6.96 16.87
CA ILE A 2 5.26 5.77 17.45
C ILE A 2 4.50 5.07 16.33
N ALA A 3 4.69 3.76 16.18
CA ALA A 3 3.96 2.98 15.20
C ALA A 3 2.80 2.24 15.87
N ILE A 4 1.60 2.40 15.30
CA ILE A 4 0.45 1.56 15.60
C ILE A 4 0.31 0.57 14.45
N THR A 5 0.46 -0.71 14.73
CA THR A 5 0.33 -1.79 13.75
C THR A 5 -1.04 -2.46 13.88
N TYR A 6 -1.62 -2.91 12.78
CA TYR A 6 -2.92 -3.59 12.79
C TYR A 6 -3.07 -4.52 11.59
N THR A 7 -4.02 -5.43 11.68
CA THR A 7 -4.41 -6.35 10.60
C THR A 7 -5.82 -6.02 10.11
N ILE A 8 -6.01 -6.04 8.79
CA ILE A 8 -7.30 -5.95 8.10
C ILE A 8 -7.60 -7.34 7.53
N SER A 9 -8.68 -7.96 7.96
CA SER A 9 -9.19 -9.19 7.37
C SER A 9 -10.37 -8.88 6.45
N LEU A 10 -10.29 -9.30 5.19
CA LEU A 10 -11.36 -9.08 4.22
C LEU A 10 -12.48 -10.11 4.40
N GLU A 11 -13.60 -9.73 5.03
CA GLU A 11 -14.76 -10.62 5.19
C GLU A 11 -15.63 -10.66 3.92
N GLU A 12 -15.58 -9.59 3.12
CA GLU A 12 -16.14 -9.48 1.77
C GLU A 12 -15.05 -9.02 0.79
N PRO A 13 -15.25 -9.19 -0.54
CA PRO A 13 -14.35 -8.63 -1.51
C PRO A 13 -14.22 -7.11 -1.33
N LEU A 14 -13.00 -6.58 -1.46
CA LEU A 14 -12.72 -5.16 -1.27
C LEU A 14 -12.33 -4.51 -2.59
N LEU A 15 -13.13 -3.55 -3.03
CA LEU A 15 -12.78 -2.70 -4.17
C LEU A 15 -12.03 -1.46 -3.65
N ALA A 16 -10.71 -1.57 -3.52
CA ALA A 16 -9.84 -0.44 -3.21
C ALA A 16 -9.54 0.35 -4.49
N THR A 17 -10.52 1.09 -5.00
CA THR A 17 -10.53 1.63 -6.36
C THR A 17 -9.29 2.45 -6.72
N MET A 18 -8.61 2.05 -7.79
CA MET A 18 -7.56 2.81 -8.47
C MET A 18 -8.16 3.89 -9.37
N LEU A 19 -7.49 5.03 -9.49
CA LEU A 19 -7.85 6.04 -10.50
C LEU A 19 -7.36 5.62 -11.88
N GLY A 20 -8.24 5.73 -12.87
CA GLY A 20 -7.97 5.30 -14.24
C GLY A 20 -8.49 3.89 -14.54
N GLY A 21 -8.78 3.63 -15.82
CA GLY A 21 -9.42 2.40 -16.28
C GLY A 21 -10.55 2.68 -17.28
N ASP A 22 -11.17 1.62 -17.80
CA ASP A 22 -12.40 1.75 -18.59
C ASP A 22 -13.50 2.34 -17.69
N PRO A 23 -14.31 3.31 -18.15
CA PRO A 23 -15.40 3.92 -17.37
C PRO A 23 -16.38 2.90 -16.77
N ASN A 24 -16.48 1.72 -17.38
CA ASN A 24 -17.34 0.62 -16.95
C ASN A 24 -16.57 -0.48 -16.20
N SER A 25 -15.34 -0.21 -15.77
CA SER A 25 -14.57 -1.12 -14.92
C SER A 25 -14.00 -0.41 -13.69
N GLY A 26 -14.12 -1.07 -12.54
CA GLY A 26 -13.44 -0.67 -11.32
C GLY A 26 -12.36 -1.68 -11.00
N ILE A 27 -11.10 -1.23 -10.95
CA ILE A 27 -9.96 -2.08 -10.60
C ILE A 27 -9.48 -1.68 -9.21
N SER A 28 -9.26 -2.66 -8.35
CA SER A 28 -8.67 -2.45 -7.03
C SER A 28 -7.16 -2.32 -7.11
N TYR A 29 -6.59 -1.44 -6.29
CA TYR A 29 -5.19 -1.58 -5.88
C TYR A 29 -4.95 -3.00 -5.34
N PRO A 30 -3.74 -3.56 -5.51
CA PRO A 30 -3.37 -4.84 -4.94
C PRO A 30 -2.99 -4.70 -3.44
N TYR A 31 -3.41 -3.62 -2.80
CA TYR A 31 -3.19 -3.29 -1.39
C TYR A 31 -4.35 -2.43 -0.90
N VAL A 32 -4.45 -2.21 0.41
CA VAL A 32 -5.45 -1.26 0.96
C VAL A 32 -4.78 0.10 1.18
N PRO A 33 -5.21 1.18 0.49
CA PRO A 33 -4.59 2.48 0.67
C PRO A 33 -4.73 3.01 2.10
N GLY A 34 -3.67 3.61 2.65
CA GLY A 34 -3.72 4.25 3.97
C GLY A 34 -4.75 5.37 4.06
N SER A 35 -5.03 6.03 2.92
CA SER A 35 -6.11 7.01 2.79
C SER A 35 -7.50 6.44 3.07
N MET A 36 -7.75 5.14 2.81
CA MET A 36 -9.02 4.49 3.13
C MET A 36 -9.20 4.32 4.64
N ILE A 37 -8.12 3.97 5.34
CA ILE A 37 -8.10 3.83 6.79
C ILE A 37 -8.27 5.21 7.44
N ARG A 38 -7.55 6.21 6.93
CA ARG A 38 -7.75 7.61 7.34
C ARG A 38 -9.21 8.02 7.17
N GLY A 39 -9.83 7.75 6.01
CA GLY A 39 -11.22 8.10 5.74
C GLY A 39 -12.21 7.38 6.68
N MET A 40 -11.96 6.12 7.00
CA MET A 40 -12.73 5.35 7.98
C MET A 40 -12.63 5.96 9.38
N LEU A 41 -11.42 6.34 9.84
CA LEU A 41 -11.25 6.95 11.16
C LEU A 41 -11.87 8.35 11.23
N ILE A 42 -11.79 9.15 10.15
CA ILE A 42 -12.49 10.44 10.06
C ILE A 42 -14.00 10.24 10.21
N ALA A 43 -14.58 9.21 9.57
CA ALA A 43 -16.01 8.92 9.67
C ALA A 43 -16.43 8.51 11.10
N ARG A 44 -15.56 7.79 11.82
CA ARG A 44 -15.77 7.41 13.23
C ARG A 44 -15.59 8.57 14.20
N HIS A 45 -14.75 9.54 13.85
CA HIS A 45 -14.45 10.69 14.71
C HIS A 45 -15.61 11.70 14.81
N GLU A 46 -16.68 11.56 13.99
CA GLU A 46 -17.86 12.43 13.92
C GLU A 46 -17.52 13.94 14.00
N PRO A 47 -17.31 14.65 12.86
CA PRO A 47 -16.89 16.04 12.91
C PRO A 47 -17.99 16.92 13.54
N GLN A 48 -17.81 17.30 14.82
CA GLN A 48 -18.75 18.17 15.52
C GLN A 48 -18.73 19.62 15.05
N GLU A 49 -17.70 20.07 14.32
CA GLU A 49 -17.64 21.36 13.62
C GLU A 49 -16.40 21.39 12.71
N ALA A 50 -16.32 22.37 11.81
CA ALA A 50 -15.30 22.47 10.75
C ALA A 50 -13.84 22.34 11.24
N LEU A 51 -13.04 21.48 10.60
CA LEU A 51 -11.56 21.34 10.65
C LEU A 51 -10.87 21.99 11.85
N ALA A 52 -11.27 21.61 13.06
CA ALA A 52 -10.64 22.06 14.29
C ALA A 52 -9.14 21.71 14.27
N ILE A 53 -8.33 22.44 15.04
CA ILE A 53 -6.86 22.24 15.11
C ILE A 53 -6.52 20.75 15.31
N ASN A 54 -7.23 20.10 16.24
CA ASN A 54 -7.06 18.69 16.58
C ASN A 54 -7.31 17.75 15.38
N GLN A 55 -8.30 18.04 14.52
CA GLN A 55 -8.58 17.24 13.32
C GLN A 55 -7.49 17.39 12.26
N ARG A 56 -6.88 18.58 12.16
CA ARG A 56 -5.75 18.80 11.24
C ARG A 56 -4.53 18.01 11.67
N GLU A 57 -4.26 17.95 12.97
CA GLU A 57 -3.16 17.17 13.55
C GLU A 57 -3.36 15.66 13.35
N LEU A 58 -4.58 15.17 13.56
CA LEU A 58 -4.90 13.76 13.40
C LEU A 58 -4.91 13.27 11.95
N PHE A 59 -5.29 14.11 10.98
CA PHE A 59 -5.62 13.62 9.64
C PHE A 59 -4.97 14.35 8.46
N PHE A 60 -4.51 15.60 8.61
CA PHE A 60 -4.22 16.46 7.45
C PHE A 60 -2.85 17.15 7.43
N ASN A 61 -2.15 17.31 8.55
CA ASN A 61 -0.88 18.06 8.60
C ASN A 61 0.39 17.18 8.60
N GLY A 62 0.25 15.85 8.55
CA GLY A 62 1.38 14.91 8.47
C GLY A 62 2.01 14.49 9.79
N GLN A 63 1.48 14.94 10.94
CA GLN A 63 1.88 14.42 12.27
C GLN A 63 1.39 12.99 12.51
N VAL A 64 0.32 12.59 11.82
CA VAL A 64 -0.11 11.20 11.71
C VAL A 64 0.00 10.78 10.24
N ARG A 65 0.70 9.66 9.98
CA ARG A 65 0.94 9.14 8.63
C ARG A 65 0.34 7.76 8.51
N PHE A 66 -0.62 7.64 7.59
CA PHE A 66 -1.33 6.40 7.31
C PHE A 66 -0.62 5.68 6.17
N LEU A 67 0.19 4.67 6.50
CA LEU A 67 0.86 3.86 5.48
C LEU A 67 -0.16 2.94 4.80
N HIS A 68 0.17 2.43 3.61
CA HIS A 68 -0.64 1.41 2.94
C HIS A 68 -0.67 0.13 3.77
N ALA A 69 -1.79 -0.59 3.77
CA ALA A 69 -1.81 -1.93 4.30
C ALA A 69 -1.45 -2.93 3.17
N TYR A 70 -0.30 -3.59 3.32
CA TYR A 70 0.22 -4.56 2.36
C TYR A 70 -0.18 -5.99 2.73
N PRO A 71 -0.12 -6.96 1.80
CA PRO A 71 -0.47 -8.34 2.11
C PRO A 71 0.23 -8.85 3.36
N ALA A 72 -0.49 -9.60 4.18
CA ALA A 72 0.01 -10.20 5.40
C ALA A 72 -0.11 -11.71 5.33
N ASP A 73 0.94 -12.41 5.77
CA ASP A 73 0.89 -13.85 6.02
C ASP A 73 0.67 -14.08 7.52
N LEU A 74 -0.51 -14.62 7.87
CA LEU A 74 -0.86 -14.97 9.25
C LEU A 74 -0.49 -16.42 9.61
N THR A 75 0.05 -17.20 8.66
CA THR A 75 0.47 -18.59 8.91
C THR A 75 1.86 -18.70 9.55
N ARG A 76 2.64 -17.62 9.46
CA ARG A 76 3.96 -17.50 10.08
C ARG A 76 3.81 -17.11 11.56
N SER A 77 4.78 -17.52 12.38
CA SER A 77 4.77 -17.32 13.85
C SER A 77 4.77 -15.86 14.28
N GLU A 78 5.16 -14.95 13.39
CA GLU A 78 5.14 -13.52 13.59
C GLU A 78 4.28 -12.83 12.52
N TRP A 79 3.69 -11.70 12.88
CA TRP A 79 2.98 -10.83 11.95
C TRP A 79 3.94 -10.35 10.85
N GLN A 80 3.82 -10.88 9.64
CA GLN A 80 4.70 -10.52 8.52
C GLN A 80 3.95 -9.76 7.43
N ARG A 81 4.21 -8.45 7.39
CA ARG A 81 3.83 -7.54 6.33
C ARG A 81 4.75 -7.73 5.11
N ALA A 82 4.16 -7.91 3.94
CA ALA A 82 4.93 -7.95 2.70
C ALA A 82 5.41 -6.55 2.29
N LEU A 83 6.52 -6.48 1.58
CA LEU A 83 7.06 -5.26 0.97
C LEU A 83 6.72 -5.21 -0.52
N PRO A 84 6.49 -4.04 -1.13
CA PRO A 84 6.45 -3.94 -2.58
C PRO A 84 7.77 -4.40 -3.19
N ALA A 85 7.70 -5.21 -4.24
CA ALA A 85 8.90 -5.65 -4.94
C ALA A 85 9.63 -4.44 -5.57
N PRO A 86 10.95 -4.28 -5.34
CA PRO A 86 11.73 -3.23 -5.99
C PRO A 86 11.62 -3.31 -7.52
N ALA A 87 11.56 -2.15 -8.17
CA ALA A 87 11.39 -2.07 -9.62
C ALA A 87 12.62 -2.58 -10.40
N SER A 88 13.78 -2.65 -9.74
CA SER A 88 15.01 -3.24 -10.28
C SER A 88 14.99 -4.76 -10.31
N TRP A 89 14.12 -5.42 -9.51
CA TRP A 89 14.13 -6.86 -9.38
C TRP A 89 13.62 -7.58 -10.63
N ARG A 90 14.30 -8.66 -11.01
CA ARG A 90 13.99 -9.51 -12.14
C ARG A 90 13.89 -10.98 -11.76
N LYS A 91 13.02 -11.69 -12.45
CA LYS A 91 12.96 -13.16 -12.47
C LYS A 91 13.00 -13.66 -13.91
N LYS A 92 13.32 -14.94 -14.10
CA LYS A 92 13.18 -15.59 -15.41
C LYS A 92 11.70 -15.69 -15.84
N LYS A 93 11.41 -15.31 -17.09
CA LYS A 93 10.07 -15.19 -17.68
C LYS A 93 9.24 -16.46 -17.63
N ASN A 94 9.88 -17.63 -17.76
CA ASN A 94 9.19 -18.93 -17.82
C ASN A 94 9.10 -19.65 -16.46
N ARG A 95 9.52 -19.02 -15.36
CA ARG A 95 9.32 -19.58 -14.01
C ARG A 95 8.04 -19.05 -13.39
N THR A 96 7.12 -19.97 -13.12
CA THR A 96 5.83 -19.71 -12.46
C THR A 96 5.86 -19.96 -10.95
N ASN A 97 6.94 -20.54 -10.43
CA ASN A 97 7.07 -20.82 -8.99
C ASN A 97 7.08 -19.50 -8.18
N GLN A 98 6.39 -19.50 -7.04
CA GLN A 98 6.37 -18.38 -6.08
C GLN A 98 7.72 -18.20 -5.34
N GLN A 99 8.63 -19.17 -5.49
CA GLN A 99 10.00 -19.16 -5.00
C GLN A 99 10.94 -19.36 -6.20
N GLY A 100 11.99 -18.53 -6.29
CA GLY A 100 12.97 -18.60 -7.37
C GLY A 100 14.09 -17.60 -7.21
N ALA A 101 15.14 -17.77 -8.00
CA ALA A 101 16.24 -16.81 -8.07
C ALA A 101 15.72 -15.46 -8.58
N ILE A 102 16.00 -14.42 -7.81
CA ILE A 102 15.73 -13.03 -8.15
C ILE A 102 17.08 -12.35 -8.32
N GLU A 103 17.17 -11.50 -9.34
CA GLU A 103 18.33 -10.66 -9.59
C GLU A 103 17.92 -9.22 -9.38
N ASP A 104 18.68 -8.50 -8.56
CA ASP A 104 18.50 -7.07 -8.38
C ASP A 104 19.42 -6.33 -9.34
N TRP A 105 18.84 -5.78 -10.42
CA TRP A 105 19.61 -5.00 -11.39
C TRP A 105 20.15 -3.68 -10.83
N ALA A 106 19.74 -3.25 -9.63
CA ALA A 106 20.35 -2.11 -8.97
C ALA A 106 21.73 -2.42 -8.38
N LEU A 107 22.08 -3.71 -8.22
CA LEU A 107 23.37 -4.16 -7.69
C LEU A 107 24.41 -4.47 -8.78
N LEU A 108 24.02 -4.49 -10.05
CA LEU A 108 24.91 -4.86 -11.17
C LEU A 108 25.62 -3.61 -11.71
N GLU A 109 26.92 -3.74 -12.03
CA GLU A 109 27.62 -2.62 -12.66
C GLU A 109 27.30 -2.52 -14.15
N ASP A 110 27.33 -3.67 -14.82
CA ASP A 110 26.92 -3.82 -16.21
C ASP A 110 25.92 -4.99 -16.33
N ILE A 111 24.65 -4.64 -16.62
CA ILE A 111 23.57 -5.62 -16.78
C ILE A 111 23.87 -6.58 -17.96
N ASP A 112 24.49 -6.12 -19.04
CA ASP A 112 24.72 -6.96 -20.21
C ASP A 112 25.85 -7.99 -19.99
N GLU A 113 26.83 -7.66 -19.15
CA GLU A 113 27.95 -8.54 -18.80
C GLU A 113 27.63 -9.46 -17.62
N GLU A 114 26.97 -8.94 -16.58
CA GLU A 114 26.79 -9.66 -15.31
C GLU A 114 25.45 -10.39 -15.20
N SER A 115 24.40 -9.93 -15.88
CA SER A 115 23.07 -10.48 -15.65
C SER A 115 22.94 -11.92 -16.14
N CYS A 116 22.55 -12.80 -15.22
CA CYS A 116 22.22 -14.19 -15.54
C CYS A 116 20.89 -14.34 -16.27
N PHE A 117 20.07 -13.28 -16.31
CA PHE A 117 18.71 -13.25 -16.84
C PHE A 117 18.54 -12.33 -18.05
N LYS A 118 19.61 -11.71 -18.59
CA LYS A 118 19.51 -10.67 -19.63
C LYS A 118 18.58 -10.99 -20.80
N ASP A 119 18.61 -12.23 -21.30
CA ASP A 119 17.84 -12.66 -22.46
C ASP A 119 16.40 -13.12 -22.12
N ASP A 120 16.11 -13.36 -20.83
CA ASP A 120 14.84 -13.96 -20.38
C ASP A 120 14.25 -13.34 -19.10
N ALA A 121 14.67 -12.13 -18.73
CA ALA A 121 14.19 -11.42 -17.54
C ALA A 121 12.78 -10.84 -17.72
N THR A 122 11.97 -10.91 -16.67
CA THR A 122 10.75 -10.12 -16.52
C THR A 122 10.77 -9.38 -15.18
N PRO A 123 10.29 -8.12 -15.13
CA PRO A 123 10.12 -7.42 -13.87
C PRO A 123 9.11 -8.12 -12.98
N ILE A 124 9.33 -8.02 -11.67
CA ILE A 124 8.35 -8.41 -10.65
C ILE A 124 7.70 -7.19 -9.97
N ALA A 125 7.94 -6.00 -10.52
CA ALA A 125 7.29 -4.75 -10.10
C ALA A 125 5.76 -4.90 -10.14
N GLY A 126 5.09 -4.40 -9.11
CA GLY A 126 3.64 -4.55 -8.91
C GLY A 126 3.23 -5.79 -8.11
N SER A 127 4.16 -6.69 -7.80
CA SER A 127 3.99 -7.76 -6.81
C SER A 127 4.53 -7.32 -5.44
N PHE A 128 4.27 -8.15 -4.44
CA PHE A 128 4.82 -8.03 -3.09
C PHE A 128 5.83 -9.14 -2.82
N VAL A 129 6.68 -8.94 -1.82
CA VAL A 129 7.69 -9.90 -1.41
C VAL A 129 7.75 -10.01 0.11
N TRP A 130 7.98 -11.23 0.58
CA TRP A 130 8.49 -11.48 1.91
C TRP A 130 9.96 -11.86 1.80
N LEU A 131 10.79 -11.25 2.64
CA LEU A 131 12.22 -11.48 2.71
C LEU A 131 12.49 -12.36 3.92
N ASP A 132 13.00 -13.56 3.67
CA ASP A 132 13.64 -14.40 4.67
C ASP A 132 15.17 -14.33 4.45
N GLU A 133 15.98 -14.68 5.46
CA GLU A 133 17.44 -14.51 5.45
C GLU A 133 18.14 -14.98 4.15
N GLU A 134 17.64 -16.07 3.54
CA GLU A 134 18.22 -16.66 2.34
C GLU A 134 17.24 -16.75 1.15
N SER A 135 16.01 -16.24 1.28
CA SER A 135 15.00 -16.45 0.23
C SER A 135 13.98 -15.33 0.12
N VAL A 136 13.47 -15.16 -1.10
CA VAL A 136 12.36 -14.27 -1.39
C VAL A 136 11.14 -15.08 -1.78
N ALA A 137 10.03 -14.85 -1.09
CA ALA A 137 8.72 -15.35 -1.49
C ALA A 137 7.95 -14.23 -2.19
N ILE A 138 7.55 -14.45 -3.45
CA ILE A 138 6.76 -13.50 -4.21
C ILE A 138 5.28 -13.73 -3.90
N SER A 139 4.59 -12.65 -3.59
CA SER A 139 3.18 -12.59 -3.25
C SER A 139 2.43 -11.69 -4.22
N SER A 140 1.21 -12.08 -4.56
CA SER A 140 0.27 -11.23 -5.29
C SER A 140 -1.12 -11.55 -4.76
N PRO A 141 -1.82 -10.57 -4.16
CA PRO A 141 -3.13 -10.84 -3.59
C PRO A 141 -4.12 -11.29 -4.66
N GLU A 142 -4.97 -12.23 -4.28
CA GLU A 142 -6.01 -12.77 -5.13
C GLU A 142 -7.06 -11.70 -5.45
N GLN A 143 -7.44 -11.62 -6.73
CA GLN A 143 -8.47 -10.72 -7.20
C GLN A 143 -9.69 -11.51 -7.71
N ARG A 144 -10.87 -11.00 -7.42
CA ARG A 144 -12.16 -11.53 -7.88
C ARG A 144 -12.79 -10.58 -8.88
N ILE A 145 -13.04 -11.09 -10.08
CA ILE A 145 -13.77 -10.37 -11.13
C ILE A 145 -15.26 -10.64 -10.98
N THR A 146 -16.07 -9.59 -10.91
CA THR A 146 -17.54 -9.67 -10.84
C THR A 146 -18.16 -8.72 -11.86
N VAL A 147 -19.18 -9.19 -12.58
CA VAL A 147 -19.92 -8.40 -13.56
C VAL A 147 -21.29 -8.02 -12.98
N HIS A 148 -21.56 -6.73 -12.91
CA HIS A 148 -22.83 -6.14 -12.50
C HIS A 148 -23.57 -5.63 -13.73
N THR A 149 -24.89 -5.84 -13.79
CA THR A 149 -25.72 -5.31 -14.88
C THR A 149 -26.79 -4.40 -14.30
N GLN A 150 -26.84 -3.15 -14.76
CA GLN A 150 -27.92 -2.24 -14.41
C GLN A 150 -29.17 -2.67 -15.18
N ARG A 151 -30.26 -2.98 -14.45
CA ARG A 151 -31.56 -3.32 -15.03
C ARG A 151 -32.60 -2.30 -14.60
N SER A 152 -33.28 -1.69 -15.56
CA SER A 152 -34.45 -0.84 -15.33
C SER A 152 -35.63 -1.73 -14.90
N ARG A 153 -36.24 -1.46 -13.73
CA ARG A 153 -37.30 -2.30 -13.11
C ARG A 153 -38.66 -2.30 -13.85
N GLY A 154 -38.75 -1.84 -15.10
CA GLY A 154 -40.01 -1.69 -15.84
C GLY A 154 -40.30 -2.81 -16.84
N PRO A 155 -39.43 -3.06 -17.84
CA PRO A 155 -39.66 -4.10 -18.84
C PRO A 155 -38.72 -5.29 -18.58
N GLY A 156 -39.24 -6.52 -18.61
CA GLY A 156 -38.43 -7.75 -18.53
C GLY A 156 -37.48 -8.01 -19.72
N ARG A 157 -37.09 -6.98 -20.46
CA ARG A 157 -36.14 -6.99 -21.58
C ARG A 157 -35.33 -5.69 -21.61
N ALA A 158 -34.07 -5.79 -22.03
CA ALA A 158 -33.21 -4.63 -22.29
C ALA A 158 -33.79 -3.79 -23.44
N ILE A 159 -34.11 -2.53 -23.17
CA ILE A 159 -34.44 -1.55 -24.20
C ILE A 159 -33.10 -0.98 -24.68
N GLY A 160 -32.85 -0.94 -25.99
CA GLY A 160 -31.58 -0.46 -26.54
C GLY A 160 -31.20 0.92 -25.96
N ASN A 161 -30.04 0.98 -25.29
CA ASN A 161 -29.47 2.04 -24.42
C ASN A 161 -29.64 1.89 -22.90
N ASP A 162 -30.41 0.92 -22.39
CA ASP A 162 -30.54 0.65 -20.96
C ASP A 162 -29.89 -0.70 -20.60
N GLY A 163 -28.69 -0.65 -20.02
CA GLY A 163 -27.96 -1.86 -19.65
C GLY A 163 -26.46 -1.65 -19.42
N ALA A 164 -26.09 -0.68 -18.59
CA ALA A 164 -24.68 -0.51 -18.23
C ALA A 164 -24.18 -1.78 -17.54
N VAL A 165 -23.11 -2.37 -18.10
CA VAL A 165 -22.42 -3.54 -17.57
C VAL A 165 -21.16 -3.03 -16.89
N TYR A 166 -21.08 -3.17 -15.57
CA TYR A 166 -19.91 -2.78 -14.78
C TYR A 166 -19.10 -4.01 -14.40
N ARG A 167 -17.79 -3.99 -14.64
CA ARG A 167 -16.87 -5.04 -14.23
C ARG A 167 -16.05 -4.56 -13.04
N TYR A 168 -16.14 -5.24 -11.89
CA TYR A 168 -15.28 -4.97 -10.76
C TYR A 168 -14.23 -6.06 -10.60
N GLU A 169 -12.98 -5.65 -10.47
CA GLU A 169 -11.83 -6.48 -10.16
C GLU A 169 -11.36 -6.09 -8.75
N ALA A 170 -11.94 -6.75 -7.76
CA ALA A 170 -11.78 -6.45 -6.34
C ALA A 170 -10.80 -7.43 -5.68
N LEU A 171 -10.15 -7.03 -4.58
CA LEU A 171 -9.43 -7.97 -3.72
C LEU A 171 -10.41 -9.04 -3.21
N ALA A 172 -10.04 -10.31 -3.31
CA ALA A 172 -10.89 -11.42 -2.86
C ALA A 172 -11.01 -11.44 -1.33
N ALA A 173 -12.16 -11.90 -0.83
CA ALA A 173 -12.38 -12.14 0.60
C ALA A 173 -11.47 -13.27 1.13
N GLY A 174 -11.27 -13.31 2.44
CA GLY A 174 -10.44 -14.31 3.12
C GLY A 174 -8.95 -13.96 3.17
N GLN A 175 -8.55 -12.81 2.62
CA GLN A 175 -7.17 -12.33 2.65
C GLN A 175 -6.92 -11.36 3.81
N HIS A 176 -5.65 -11.21 4.18
CA HIS A 176 -5.22 -10.36 5.28
C HIS A 176 -4.23 -9.30 4.78
N PHE A 177 -4.32 -8.10 5.36
CA PHE A 177 -3.44 -6.98 5.06
C PHE A 177 -2.94 -6.35 6.35
N ALA A 178 -1.64 -6.08 6.41
CA ALA A 178 -0.93 -5.51 7.54
C ALA A 178 -0.74 -4.01 7.30
N GLY A 179 -1.32 -3.18 8.17
CA GLY A 179 -1.23 -1.72 8.09
C GLY A 179 -0.46 -1.12 9.26
N VAL A 180 0.04 0.10 9.04
CA VAL A 180 0.80 0.86 10.04
C VAL A 180 0.40 2.33 10.00
N ILE A 181 0.18 2.90 11.18
CA ILE A 181 -0.02 4.34 11.37
C ILE A 181 1.12 4.88 12.21
N LEU A 182 1.88 5.83 11.67
CA LEU A 182 2.96 6.51 12.37
C LEU A 182 2.43 7.79 13.02
N CYS A 183 2.70 7.96 14.30
CA CYS A 183 2.28 9.12 15.09
C CYS A 183 3.51 9.86 15.65
N GLU A 184 3.50 11.18 15.60
CA GLU A 184 4.61 12.02 16.09
C GLU A 184 4.81 11.91 17.61
N ASN A 185 3.71 11.77 18.37
CA ASN A 185 3.74 11.77 19.84
C ASN A 185 2.66 10.84 20.46
N ASN A 186 2.80 10.55 21.76
CA ASN A 186 1.93 9.64 22.50
C ASN A 186 0.47 10.11 22.51
N THR A 187 0.20 11.41 22.55
CA THR A 187 -1.15 11.97 22.57
C THR A 187 -1.91 11.60 21.28
N LEU A 188 -1.28 11.83 20.12
CA LEU A 188 -1.86 11.48 18.83
C LEU A 188 -2.02 9.96 18.70
N ALA A 189 -1.04 9.18 19.15
CA ALA A 189 -1.11 7.73 19.12
C ALA A 189 -2.31 7.20 19.92
N LYS A 190 -2.58 7.75 21.12
CA LYS A 190 -3.75 7.36 21.93
C LYS A 190 -5.06 7.64 21.23
N GLN A 191 -5.21 8.85 20.69
CA GLN A 191 -6.42 9.24 19.96
C GLN A 191 -6.67 8.36 18.73
N ILE A 192 -5.62 8.04 17.96
CA ILE A 192 -5.73 7.13 16.81
C ILE A 192 -6.12 5.73 17.27
N LYS A 193 -5.51 5.22 18.34
CA LYS A 193 -5.80 3.89 18.88
C LYS A 193 -7.25 3.78 19.38
N GLU A 194 -7.77 4.81 20.05
CA GLU A 194 -9.17 4.87 20.50
C GLU A 194 -10.15 4.80 19.31
N LEU A 195 -9.81 5.40 18.17
CA LEU A 195 -10.63 5.35 16.96
C LEU A 195 -10.48 4.02 16.18
N LEU A 196 -9.31 3.39 16.28
CA LEU A 196 -8.96 2.13 15.61
C LEU A 196 -9.45 0.93 16.44
N THR A 197 -10.76 0.84 16.65
CA THR A 197 -11.38 -0.28 17.37
C THR A 197 -11.22 -1.61 16.60
N GLU A 198 -10.98 -2.70 17.34
CA GLU A 198 -10.90 -4.07 16.82
C GLU A 198 -12.29 -4.62 16.46
N GLU A 199 -12.92 -4.01 15.46
CA GLU A 199 -14.30 -4.26 15.10
C GLU A 199 -14.48 -4.40 13.60
N VAL A 200 -15.71 -4.74 13.21
CA VAL A 200 -16.12 -4.72 11.82
C VAL A 200 -16.15 -3.27 11.33
N ALA A 201 -15.57 -3.05 10.16
CA ALA A 201 -15.58 -1.78 9.46
C ALA A 201 -15.99 -1.98 7.99
N TYR A 202 -16.27 -0.87 7.31
CA TYR A 202 -16.56 -0.86 5.89
C TYR A 202 -15.55 0.03 5.17
N LEU A 203 -14.78 -0.57 4.26
CA LEU A 203 -13.77 0.11 3.44
C LEU A 203 -14.18 0.07 1.96
N GLY A 204 -13.61 0.99 1.17
CA GLY A 204 -13.81 1.03 -0.28
C GLY A 204 -15.22 1.47 -0.72
N GLY A 205 -15.44 1.39 -2.02
CA GLY A 205 -16.71 1.75 -2.67
C GLY A 205 -17.74 0.61 -2.69
N VAL A 206 -18.97 0.94 -3.11
CA VAL A 206 -20.05 -0.02 -3.42
C VAL A 206 -20.44 -0.95 -2.25
N GLN A 207 -20.41 -0.41 -1.02
CA GLN A 207 -20.71 -1.15 0.22
C GLN A 207 -22.10 -1.82 0.23
N THR A 208 -23.06 -1.25 -0.50
CA THR A 208 -24.43 -1.79 -0.61
C THR A 208 -24.56 -3.00 -1.55
N ALA A 209 -23.49 -3.39 -2.26
CA ALA A 209 -23.49 -4.53 -3.19
C ALA A 209 -22.70 -5.75 -2.67
N GLY A 210 -22.47 -5.83 -1.35
CA GLY A 210 -21.73 -6.93 -0.72
C GLY A 210 -20.22 -6.81 -0.89
N TYR A 211 -19.70 -5.58 -0.82
CA TYR A 211 -18.27 -5.28 -0.85
C TYR A 211 -17.85 -4.53 0.41
N GLY A 212 -16.58 -4.70 0.76
CA GLY A 212 -15.90 -3.77 1.65
C GLY A 212 -16.08 -4.03 3.14
N ARG A 213 -16.86 -5.04 3.53
CA ARG A 213 -16.91 -5.49 4.93
C ARG A 213 -15.56 -6.11 5.33
N VAL A 214 -14.91 -5.51 6.33
CA VAL A 214 -13.62 -5.94 6.85
C VAL A 214 -13.65 -6.04 8.36
N ARG A 215 -12.69 -6.74 8.95
CA ARG A 215 -12.44 -6.75 10.39
C ARG A 215 -11.04 -6.22 10.68
N ILE A 216 -10.95 -5.30 11.63
CA ILE A 216 -9.67 -4.82 12.18
C ILE A 216 -9.33 -5.64 13.42
N SER A 217 -8.08 -6.07 13.54
CA SER A 217 -7.59 -6.85 14.68
C SER A 217 -6.09 -6.67 14.88
N ASN A 218 -5.54 -7.23 15.96
CA ASN A 218 -4.12 -7.21 16.30
C ASN A 218 -3.57 -5.78 16.37
N VAL A 219 -4.33 -4.88 16.99
CA VAL A 219 -3.95 -3.47 17.14
C VAL A 219 -2.90 -3.36 18.24
N SER A 220 -1.65 -3.15 17.86
CA SER A 220 -0.50 -3.05 18.75
C SER A 220 0.15 -1.67 18.63
N PRO A 221 0.77 -1.14 19.70
CA PRO A 221 0.96 -1.77 21.02
C PRO A 221 -0.26 -1.64 21.93
N ASP A 222 -0.43 -2.59 22.86
CA ASP A 222 -1.51 -2.61 23.86
C ASP A 222 -1.49 -1.41 24.82
N GLU A 223 -0.30 -0.97 25.22
CA GLU A 223 -0.11 0.18 26.10
C GLU A 223 0.80 1.23 25.46
N ILE A 224 0.26 2.43 25.25
CA ILE A 224 1.02 3.54 24.64
C ILE A 224 1.90 4.25 25.66
N ASP A 225 1.50 4.26 26.94
CA ASP A 225 2.18 4.98 28.01
C ASP A 225 3.55 4.41 28.38
N HIS A 226 3.82 3.15 28.03
CA HIS A 226 5.07 2.45 28.31
C HIS A 226 5.99 2.33 27.09
N LEU A 227 5.63 2.94 25.96
CA LEU A 227 6.53 3.11 24.83
C LEU A 227 7.55 4.21 25.16
N SER A 228 8.52 3.89 26.02
CA SER A 228 9.83 4.48 25.84
C SER A 228 10.26 4.18 24.41
N SER A 229 10.75 5.18 23.69
CA SER A 229 11.15 5.11 22.27
C SER A 229 12.31 4.14 21.97
N SER A 230 12.41 3.01 22.67
CA SER A 230 13.61 2.17 22.72
C SER A 230 13.86 1.43 21.41
N GLU A 231 12.84 1.13 20.62
CA GLU A 231 13.04 0.66 19.24
C GLU A 231 12.08 1.38 18.28
N PRO A 232 12.60 2.24 17.39
CA PRO A 232 11.79 2.80 16.32
C PRO A 232 11.30 1.67 15.41
N TRP A 233 10.06 1.79 14.94
CA TRP A 233 9.54 0.87 13.94
C TRP A 233 10.19 1.13 12.59
N PHE A 234 10.56 0.04 11.91
CA PHE A 234 11.09 0.06 10.55
C PHE A 234 10.24 -0.83 9.65
N GLU A 235 9.95 -0.34 8.45
CA GLU A 235 9.25 -1.11 7.41
C GLU A 235 10.11 -2.31 6.95
N TYR A 236 11.44 -2.13 6.92
CA TYR A 236 12.42 -3.17 6.64
C TYR A 236 13.44 -3.24 7.78
N LYS A 237 13.68 -4.44 8.32
CA LYS A 237 14.60 -4.70 9.45
C LYS A 237 15.88 -5.40 8.97
N GLY A 238 16.55 -4.82 7.98
CA GLY A 238 17.87 -5.28 7.55
C GLY A 238 18.99 -4.76 8.46
N GLU A 239 20.20 -5.25 8.23
CA GLU A 239 21.40 -4.70 8.85
C GLU A 239 21.58 -3.23 8.44
N VAL A 240 21.83 -2.38 9.43
CA VAL A 240 22.12 -0.96 9.20
C VAL A 240 23.62 -0.83 9.09
N GLU A 241 24.12 -0.55 7.89
CA GLU A 241 25.54 -0.31 7.61
C GLU A 241 25.81 1.18 7.40
N GLU A 242 26.98 1.64 7.87
CA GLU A 242 27.47 2.97 7.52
C GLU A 242 27.98 2.96 6.08
N ILE A 243 27.49 3.89 5.26
CA ILE A 243 27.91 4.04 3.86
C ILE A 243 29.01 5.09 3.80
N ALA A 244 30.19 4.71 3.30
CA ALA A 244 31.32 5.61 3.14
C ALA A 244 31.18 6.50 1.89
N SER A 245 31.92 7.61 1.87
CA SER A 245 31.96 8.47 0.67
C SER A 245 32.57 7.71 -0.51
N GLY A 246 31.85 7.67 -1.62
CA GLY A 246 32.24 6.95 -2.84
C GLY A 246 31.62 5.56 -2.97
N GLU A 247 30.88 5.09 -1.96
CA GLU A 247 30.08 3.87 -2.06
C GLU A 247 28.70 4.15 -2.68
N ASP A 248 28.12 3.10 -3.29
CA ASP A 248 26.79 3.17 -3.87
C ASP A 248 25.70 3.12 -2.80
N LEU A 249 24.68 3.95 -2.98
CA LEU A 249 23.48 3.98 -2.16
C LEU A 249 22.26 3.61 -3.01
N ILE A 250 21.59 2.52 -2.63
CA ILE A 250 20.32 2.11 -3.26
C ILE A 250 19.16 2.60 -2.41
N ILE A 251 18.26 3.38 -3.00
CA ILE A 251 17.05 3.87 -2.35
C ILE A 251 15.84 3.23 -3.03
N THR A 252 15.11 2.41 -2.28
CA THR A 252 13.83 1.84 -2.73
C THR A 252 12.67 2.62 -2.11
N LEU A 253 11.80 3.17 -2.96
CA LEU A 253 10.54 3.78 -2.51
C LEU A 253 9.51 2.69 -2.27
N LEU A 254 9.19 2.43 -1.00
CA LEU A 254 8.24 1.39 -0.58
C LEU A 254 6.76 1.80 -0.71
N SER A 255 6.48 2.97 -1.28
CA SER A 255 5.13 3.44 -1.61
C SER A 255 5.19 4.47 -2.72
N ASP A 256 4.06 4.69 -3.41
CA ASP A 256 3.92 5.77 -4.37
C ASP A 256 4.30 7.11 -3.71
N THR A 257 5.26 7.82 -4.29
CA THR A 257 5.84 9.03 -3.70
C THR A 257 5.55 10.22 -4.61
N ILE A 258 4.96 11.27 -4.04
CA ILE A 258 4.73 12.53 -4.74
C ILE A 258 5.92 13.45 -4.45
N LEU A 259 6.76 13.66 -5.45
CA LEU A 259 7.91 14.57 -5.37
C LEU A 259 7.51 15.97 -5.85
N ARG A 260 7.94 16.99 -5.11
CA ARG A 260 7.68 18.39 -5.41
C ARG A 260 8.97 19.18 -5.28
N ASP A 261 9.17 20.10 -6.22
CA ASP A 261 10.24 21.07 -6.14
C ASP A 261 9.89 22.21 -5.16
N ASP A 262 10.82 23.14 -4.96
CA ASP A 262 10.67 24.30 -4.09
C ASP A 262 9.49 25.22 -4.49
N PHE A 263 9.00 25.11 -5.73
CA PHE A 263 7.86 25.86 -6.25
C PHE A 263 6.54 25.06 -6.19
N GLY A 264 6.60 23.82 -5.69
CA GLY A 264 5.45 22.93 -5.57
C GLY A 264 5.07 22.19 -6.85
N ALA A 265 5.87 22.28 -7.92
CA ALA A 265 5.64 21.55 -9.16
C ALA A 265 6.04 20.08 -8.99
N ILE A 266 5.29 19.18 -9.62
CA ILE A 266 5.55 17.73 -9.56
C ILE A 266 6.71 17.39 -10.49
N HIS A 267 7.67 16.60 -10.00
CA HIS A 267 8.77 16.05 -10.80
C HIS A 267 9.01 14.58 -10.46
N THR A 268 9.96 13.95 -11.17
CA THR A 268 10.31 12.52 -11.00
C THR A 268 11.75 12.31 -10.53
N ASP A 269 12.41 13.39 -10.10
CA ASP A 269 13.79 13.38 -9.66
C ASP A 269 13.86 13.28 -8.13
N LEU A 270 14.27 12.12 -7.63
CA LEU A 270 14.39 11.90 -6.18
C LEU A 270 15.56 12.70 -5.58
N LEU A 271 16.63 12.97 -6.35
CA LEU A 271 17.81 13.66 -5.82
C LEU A 271 17.47 15.05 -5.31
N ALA A 272 16.64 15.79 -6.05
CA ALA A 272 16.15 17.10 -5.63
C ALA A 272 15.42 17.07 -4.28
N ALA A 273 14.81 15.94 -3.90
CA ALA A 273 14.11 15.80 -2.62
C ALA A 273 15.01 15.35 -1.46
N LEU A 274 16.13 14.67 -1.73
CA LEU A 274 16.99 14.09 -0.70
C LEU A 274 17.95 15.09 -0.05
N SER A 275 18.26 16.21 -0.72
CA SER A 275 19.25 17.20 -0.22
C SER A 275 20.61 16.58 0.16
N LEU A 276 21.01 15.50 -0.52
CA LEU A 276 22.27 14.79 -0.31
C LEU A 276 23.19 14.96 -1.53
N PRO A 277 24.53 14.96 -1.36
CA PRO A 277 25.50 15.08 -2.45
C PRO A 277 25.66 13.73 -3.18
N LEU A 278 24.60 13.29 -3.86
CA LEU A 278 24.55 12.01 -4.58
C LEU A 278 24.62 12.24 -6.09
N GLU A 279 25.27 11.32 -6.79
CA GLU A 279 25.21 11.21 -8.25
C GLU A 279 24.29 10.05 -8.63
N LEU A 280 23.36 10.29 -9.57
CA LEU A 280 22.45 9.24 -10.00
C LEU A 280 23.17 8.27 -10.94
N ARG A 281 23.45 7.05 -10.45
CA ARG A 281 24.00 5.96 -11.27
C ARG A 281 22.93 5.30 -12.14
N SER A 282 21.85 4.83 -11.54
CA SER A 282 20.76 4.13 -12.23
C SER A 282 19.40 4.43 -11.57
N ALA A 283 18.32 4.31 -12.34
CA ALA A 283 16.96 4.52 -11.83
C ALA A 283 15.98 3.54 -12.46
N PHE A 284 15.29 2.77 -11.62
CA PHE A 284 14.21 1.88 -12.03
C PHE A 284 12.92 2.44 -11.45
N LYS A 285 12.10 3.11 -12.29
CA LYS A 285 10.90 3.80 -11.83
C LYS A 285 9.73 3.66 -12.79
N GLN A 286 8.53 3.69 -12.23
CA GLN A 286 7.27 3.81 -12.96
C GLN A 286 6.55 5.07 -12.46
N VAL A 287 5.94 5.81 -13.39
CA VAL A 287 5.12 6.98 -13.06
C VAL A 287 3.65 6.59 -13.20
N ALA A 288 2.86 6.90 -12.18
CA ALA A 288 1.44 6.62 -12.15
C ALA A 288 0.66 7.86 -11.68
N VAL A 289 -0.60 7.97 -12.11
CA VAL A 289 -1.54 8.96 -11.60
C VAL A 289 -2.17 8.38 -10.33
N ILE A 290 -1.99 9.08 -9.20
CA ILE A 290 -2.53 8.68 -7.90
C ILE A 290 -3.58 9.70 -7.46
N GLY A 291 -4.59 9.21 -6.74
CA GLY A 291 -5.60 10.05 -6.11
C GLY A 291 -6.69 9.22 -5.46
N GLY A 292 -7.83 9.85 -5.17
CA GLY A 292 -8.94 9.21 -4.49
C GLY A 292 -10.16 10.10 -4.43
N PHE A 293 -11.18 9.65 -3.71
CA PHE A 293 -12.46 10.33 -3.58
C PHE A 293 -12.64 10.86 -2.15
N ASN A 294 -12.95 12.14 -2.02
CA ASN A 294 -13.44 12.70 -0.76
C ASN A 294 -14.94 12.43 -0.66
N ARG A 295 -15.40 11.84 0.44
CA ARG A 295 -16.84 11.76 0.73
C ARG A 295 -17.32 13.16 1.13
N THR A 296 -18.33 13.64 0.43
CA THR A 296 -19.07 14.89 0.73
C THR A 296 -19.92 14.73 1.98
#